data_AF-A0A3C1NM06-F1
#
_entry.id   AF-A0A3C1NM06-F1
#
_cell.length_a   1.000
_cell.length_b   1.000
_cell.length_c   1.000
_cell.angle_alpha   90.00
_cell.angle_beta   90.00
_cell.angle_gamma   90.00
#
_symmetry.space_group_name_H-M   'P 1'
#
loop_
_entity.id
_entity.type
_entity.pdbx_description
1 polymer ?
#
loop_
_entity_poly.entity_id
_entity_poly.type
_entity_poly.pdbx_seq_one_letter_code
_entity_poly.pdbx_strand_id
1 'polypeptide(L)' 'SFTSSHATNHFGLAMYLYATLHRHIGKWAWLFFAWAFIIIYAQVYVGVHYPLDVAAGALIGTFFGYLSSRIYHRYHILA' A
#
# COMPACT_ATOMS: atom_id res chain seq x y z
N SER A 1 -9.70 -5.51 14.84
CA SER A 1 -8.54 -5.23 15.71
C SER A 1 -7.78 -4.05 15.16
N PHE A 2 -7.31 -3.17 16.03
CA PHE A 2 -6.47 -2.04 15.66
C PHE A 2 -5.00 -2.50 15.59
N THR A 3 -4.21 -2.13 14.57
CA THR A 3 -4.55 -1.46 13.31
C THR A 3 -5.17 -2.41 12.27
N SER A 4 -5.86 -1.89 11.25
CA SER A 4 -6.43 -2.74 10.19
C SER A 4 -5.34 -3.41 9.35
N SER A 5 -5.16 -4.73 9.49
CA SER A 5 -4.20 -5.51 8.69
C SER A 5 -4.50 -5.47 7.19
N HIS A 6 -5.78 -5.38 6.81
CA HIS A 6 -6.17 -5.18 5.41
C HIS A 6 -5.59 -3.84 4.91
N ALA A 7 -5.77 -2.74 5.66
CA ALA A 7 -5.22 -1.45 5.28
C ALA A 7 -3.69 -1.49 5.18
N THR A 8 -3.01 -2.06 6.17
CA THR A 8 -1.56 -2.22 6.18
C THR A 8 -1.05 -3.01 4.98
N ASN A 9 -1.64 -4.17 4.70
CA ASN A 9 -1.17 -5.05 3.62
C ASN A 9 -1.42 -4.44 2.24
N HIS A 10 -2.62 -3.92 1.99
CA HIS A 10 -3.00 -3.39 0.68
C HIS A 10 -2.25 -2.09 0.35
N PHE A 11 -2.11 -1.16 1.30
CA PHE A 11 -1.31 0.05 1.10
C PHE A 11 0.19 -0.23 1.01
N GLY A 12 0.69 -1.24 1.75
CA GLY A 12 2.08 -1.67 1.64
C GLY A 12 2.41 -2.28 0.27
N LEU A 13 1.55 -3.17 -0.23
CA LEU A 13 1.72 -3.73 -1.56
C LEU A 13 1.58 -2.66 -2.65
N ALA A 14 0.60 -1.75 -2.52
CA ALA A 14 0.42 -0.67 -3.47
C ALA A 14 1.65 0.24 -3.54
N MET A 15 2.22 0.62 -2.39
CA MET A 15 3.43 1.44 -2.35
C MET A 15 4.65 0.70 -2.93
N TYR A 16 4.82 -0.58 -2.61
CA TYR A 16 5.90 -1.40 -3.14
C TYR A 16 5.83 -1.50 -4.68
N LEU A 17 4.67 -1.84 -5.22
CA LEU A 17 4.44 -1.95 -6.66
C LEU A 17 4.58 -0.60 -7.35
N TYR A 18 4.06 0.47 -6.75
CA TYR A 18 4.25 1.82 -7.27
C TYR A 18 5.75 2.18 -7.35
N ALA A 19 6.47 2.08 -6.24
CA ALA A 19 7.89 2.43 -6.19
C ALA A 19 8.75 1.58 -7.14
N THR A 20 8.36 0.34 -7.40
CA THR A 20 9.08 -0.57 -8.31
C THR A 20 8.72 -0.36 -9.78
N LEU A 21 7.44 -0.24 -10.09
CA LEU A 21 6.95 -0.25 -11.47
C LEU A 21 6.71 1.13 -12.06
N HIS A 22 6.63 2.21 -11.27
CA HIS A 22 6.33 3.55 -11.79
C HIS A 22 7.29 4.00 -12.90
N ARG A 23 8.56 3.58 -12.88
CA ARG A 23 9.52 3.91 -13.96
C ARG A 23 9.23 3.18 -15.27
N HIS A 24 8.55 2.05 -15.21
CA HIS A 24 8.27 1.17 -16.36
C HIS A 24 6.88 1.45 -16.95
N ILE A 25 5.87 1.63 -16.09
CA ILE A 25 4.47 1.83 -16.51
C ILE A 25 3.97 3.26 -16.29
N GLY A 26 4.82 4.17 -15.80
CA GLY A 26 4.49 5.58 -15.61
C GLY A 26 3.28 5.81 -14.70
N LYS A 27 2.37 6.69 -15.13
CA LYS A 27 1.17 7.08 -14.38
C LYS A 27 0.23 5.92 -14.04
N TRP A 28 0.29 4.81 -14.79
CA TRP A 28 -0.57 3.65 -14.54
C TRP A 28 -0.28 2.98 -13.19
N ALA A 29 0.91 3.18 -12.62
CA ALA A 29 1.24 2.69 -11.28
C ALA A 29 0.35 3.28 -10.17
N TRP A 30 -0.28 4.43 -10.39
CA TRP A 30 -1.25 5.00 -9.43
C TRP A 30 -2.51 4.15 -9.27
N LEU A 31 -2.81 3.27 -10.23
CA LEU A 31 -3.94 2.34 -10.12
C LEU A 31 -3.82 1.38 -8.93
N PHE A 32 -2.60 1.09 -8.46
CA PHE A 32 -2.42 0.28 -7.26
C PHE A 32 -2.96 0.96 -6.00
N PHE A 33 -2.82 2.29 -5.90
CA PHE A 33 -3.41 3.05 -4.80
C PHE A 33 -4.93 3.15 -4.93
N ALA A 34 -5.45 3.32 -6.15
CA ALA A 34 -6.89 3.28 -6.38
C ALA A 34 -7.49 1.93 -5.94
N TRP A 35 -6.83 0.83 -6.30
CA TRP A 35 -7.21 -0.52 -5.86
C TRP A 35 -7.17 -0.68 -4.34
N ALA A 36 -6.08 -0.25 -3.68
CA ALA A 36 -5.99 -0.29 -2.23
C ALA A 36 -7.11 0.52 -1.57
N PHE A 37 -7.41 1.71 -2.10
CA PHE A 37 -8.49 2.56 -1.58
C PHE A 37 -9.86 1.88 -1.67
N ILE A 38 -10.18 1.22 -2.80
CA ILE A 38 -11.44 0.49 -2.99
C ILE A 38 -11.60 -0.62 -1.93
N ILE A 39 -10.56 -1.42 -1.71
CA ILE A 39 -10.61 -2.53 -0.74
C ILE A 39 -10.85 -1.99 0.67
N ILE A 40 -10.16 -0.91 1.02
CA ILE A 40 -10.21 -0.34 2.36
C ILE A 40 -11.50 0.44 2.61
N TYR A 41 -12.05 1.09 1.59
CA TYR A 41 -13.39 1.62 1.63
C TYR A 41 -14.43 0.51 1.90
N ALA A 42 -14.30 -0.67 1.27
CA ALA A 42 -15.21 -1.79 1.52
C ALA A 42 -15.18 -2.26 2.99
N GLN A 43 -14.02 -2.22 3.66
CA GLN A 43 -13.89 -2.57 5.08
C GLN A 43 -14.65 -1.58 5.98
N VAL A 44 -14.60 -0.28 5.66
CA VAL A 44 -15.36 0.75 6.39
C VAL A 44 -16.86 0.61 6.09
N TYR A 45 -17.22 0.35 4.83
CA TYR A 45 -18.60 0.20 4.38
C TYR A 45 -19.33 -0.97 5.05
N VAL A 46 -18.67 -2.12 5.18
CA VAL A 46 -19.22 -3.30 5.87
C VAL A 46 -19.20 -3.12 7.40
N GLY A 47 -18.57 -2.06 7.91
CA GLY A 47 -18.54 -1.73 9.33
C GLY A 47 -17.59 -2.60 10.16
N VAL A 48 -16.64 -3.31 9.52
CA VAL A 48 -15.68 -4.19 10.20
C VAL A 48 -14.48 -3.43 10.78
N HIS A 49 -14.25 -2.19 10.32
CA HIS A 49 -13.19 -1.32 10.83
C HIS A 49 -13.63 0.14 10.89
N TYR A 50 -13.14 0.85 11.90
CA TYR A 50 -13.31 2.30 11.99
C TYR A 50 -12.39 3.01 10.99
N PRO A 51 -12.78 4.21 10.48
CA PRO A 51 -11.94 4.99 9.57
C PRO A 51 -10.53 5.28 10.11
N LEU A 52 -10.40 5.46 11.43
CA LEU A 52 -9.11 5.70 12.08
C LEU A 52 -8.19 4.46 12.03
N ASP A 53 -8.73 3.26 12.26
CA ASP A 53 -7.98 1.99 12.19
C ASP A 53 -7.38 1.77 10.81
N VAL A 54 -8.17 2.15 9.81
CA VAL A 54 -7.86 2.10 8.38
C VAL A 54 -6.79 3.14 8.03
N ALA A 55 -6.94 4.38 8.50
CA ALA A 55 -5.97 5.44 8.23
C ALA A 55 -4.59 5.12 8.86
N ALA A 56 -4.58 4.65 10.10
CA ALA A 56 -3.35 4.21 10.77
C ALA A 56 -2.71 3.02 10.04
N GLY A 57 -3.50 2.02 9.66
CA GLY A 57 -3.01 0.88 8.88
C GLY A 57 -2.44 1.30 7.51
N ALA A 58 -3.10 2.21 6.80
CA ALA A 58 -2.64 2.72 5.51
C ALA A 58 -1.27 3.41 5.63
N LEU A 59 -1.08 4.27 6.65
CA LEU A 59 0.20 4.95 6.92
C LEU A 59 1.32 3.95 7.20
N ILE A 60 1.08 2.99 8.10
CA ILE A 60 2.05 1.94 8.45
C ILE A 60 2.38 1.10 7.21
N GLY A 61 1.36 0.68 6.46
CA GLY A 61 1.50 -0.09 5.24
C GLY A 61 2.37 0.62 4.22
N THR A 62 2.02 1.85 3.87
CA THR A 62 2.80 2.67 2.92
C THR A 62 4.25 2.84 3.38
N PHE A 63 4.50 3.11 4.66
CA PHE A 63 5.87 3.23 5.19
C PHE A 63 6.70 1.95 4.97
N PHE A 64 6.18 0.79 5.36
CA PHE A 64 6.90 -0.47 5.18
C PHE A 64 6.99 -0.91 3.71
N GLY A 65 5.96 -0.64 2.91
CA GLY A 65 5.98 -0.89 1.46
C GLY A 65 7.08 -0.08 0.76
N TYR A 66 7.26 1.18 1.15
CA TYR A 66 8.36 2.01 0.66
C TYR A 66 9.72 1.45 1.10
N LEU A 67 9.90 1.13 2.38
CA LEU A 67 11.17 0.58 2.88
C LEU A 67 11.54 -0.72 2.15
N SER A 68 10.59 -1.64 2.00
CA SER A 68 10.78 -2.88 1.23
C SER A 68 11.17 -2.62 -0.21
N SER A 69 10.54 -1.63 -0.87
CA SER A 69 10.93 -1.25 -2.24
C SER A 69 12.36 -0.73 -2.31
N ARG A 70 12.79 0.09 -1.34
CA ARG A 70 14.15 0.63 -1.28
C ARG A 70 15.19 -0.47 -1.10
N ILE A 71 14.89 -1.46 -0.26
CA ILE A 71 15.73 -2.66 -0.08
C ILE A 71 15.81 -3.43 -1.39
N TYR A 72 14.68 -3.72 -2.04
CA TYR A 72 14.64 -4.45 -3.30
C TYR A 72 15.46 -3.77 -4.41
N HIS A 73 15.26 -2.47 -4.62
CA HIS A 73 16.01 -1.69 -5.60
C HIS A 73 17.51 -1.68 -5.35
N ARG A 74 17.92 -1.67 -4.07
CA ARG A 74 19.33 -1.68 -3.68
C ARG A 74 20.04 -2.97 -4.05
N TYR A 75 19.36 -4.12 -3.96
CA TYR A 75 19.98 -5.43 -4.18
C TYR A 75 19.73 -6.03 -5.58
N HIS A 76 18.65 -5.65 -6.26
CA HIS A 76 18.24 -6.31 -7.51
C HIS A 76 18.24 -5.43 -8.76
N ILE A 77 18.17 -4.10 -8.62
CA ILE A 77 18.09 -3.18 -9.78
C ILE A 77 19.40 -2.39 -9.97
N LEU A 78 20.30 -2.39 -8.98
CA LEU A 78 21.65 -1.82 -9.06
C LEU A 78 22.76 -2.87 -9.22
N ALA A 79 22.39 -4.14 -9.44
CA ALA A 79 23.31 -5.21 -9.83
C ALA A 79 23.11 -5.51 -11.34
#